data_AF-A0A7K2QFS2-F1
#
_entry.id   AF-A0A7K2QFS2-F1
#
_cell.length_a   1.000
_cell.length_b   1.000
_cell.length_c   1.000
_cell.angle_alpha   90.00
_cell.angle_beta   90.00
_cell.angle_gamma   90.00
#
_symmetry.space_group_name_H-M   'P 1'
#
loop_
_entity.id
_entity.type
_entity.pdbx_description
1 polymer ?
#
loop_
_entity_poly.entity_id
_entity_poly.type
_entity_poly.pdbx_seq_one_letter_code
_entity_poly.pdbx_strand_id
1 'polypeptide(L)'
;PASAASSDLCAQTGYNAGFRGDGLVTAVAVALAESSCNPSATNVQNNTPPSRDRGLWQINDYWHPEVDDACAYDAQCNANAAFAISAGGTNWEPWSTYNAGVHRRHMDEARAAVDRLGHQEPGAGPLTYPAESGRVVSARSADGRLELFAAGADGVHHAWQNTVNGSWSAWEALGGPGGAELAIGPSADGRLELFALNGDTFQHRYQTGPSAGWSGWEPFGGGGKDIA
;
A
#
# COMPACT_ATOMS: atom_id res chain seq x y z
N PRO A 1 18.18 11.03 5.80
CA PRO A 1 18.77 9.68 5.78
C PRO A 1 18.49 8.85 7.05
N ALA A 2 18.57 9.42 8.27
CA ALA A 2 18.23 8.69 9.51
C ALA A 2 16.71 8.66 9.82
N SER A 3 15.98 9.75 9.53
CA SER A 3 14.53 9.84 9.79
C SER A 3 13.71 8.85 8.95
N ALA A 4 14.11 8.66 7.68
CA ALA A 4 13.50 7.67 6.78
C ALA A 4 13.53 6.26 7.40
N ALA A 5 14.67 5.80 7.90
CA ALA A 5 14.81 4.47 8.51
C ALA A 5 13.94 4.29 9.77
N SER A 6 13.77 5.33 10.58
CA SER A 6 12.87 5.30 11.74
C SER A 6 11.39 5.24 11.32
N SER A 7 10.98 6.07 10.36
CA SER A 7 9.61 6.04 9.82
C SER A 7 9.28 4.69 9.13
N ASP A 8 10.26 4.07 8.48
CA ASP A 8 10.13 2.76 7.84
C ASP A 8 9.90 1.65 8.88
N LEU A 9 10.56 1.73 10.04
CA LEU A 9 10.32 0.80 11.16
C LEU A 9 8.87 0.88 11.66
N CYS A 10 8.33 2.09 11.84
CA CYS A 10 6.94 2.27 12.23
C CYS A 10 5.96 1.78 11.16
N ALA A 11 6.24 2.05 9.89
CA ALA A 11 5.44 1.54 8.78
C ALA A 11 5.41 0.01 8.77
N GLN A 12 6.58 -0.63 8.91
CA GLN A 12 6.71 -2.09 8.89
C GLN A 12 6.00 -2.76 10.06
N THR A 13 6.27 -2.29 11.28
CA THR A 13 5.69 -2.87 12.48
C THR A 13 4.18 -2.60 12.57
N GLY A 14 3.73 -1.41 12.15
CA GLY A 14 2.31 -1.07 12.04
C GLY A 14 1.58 -1.92 10.98
N TYR A 15 2.17 -2.14 9.81
CA TYR A 15 1.60 -3.02 8.79
C TYR A 15 1.46 -4.46 9.32
N ASN A 16 2.52 -4.99 9.96
CA ASN A 16 2.49 -6.32 10.56
C ASN A 16 1.44 -6.45 11.68
N ALA A 17 1.19 -5.37 12.43
CA ALA A 17 0.18 -5.34 13.50
C ALA A 17 -1.26 -5.37 12.98
N GLY A 18 -1.50 -4.94 11.72
CA GLY A 18 -2.81 -5.01 11.07
C GLY A 18 -3.34 -3.68 10.54
N PHE A 19 -2.65 -2.55 10.74
CA PHE A 19 -3.06 -1.27 10.16
C PHE A 19 -2.97 -1.30 8.63
N ARG A 20 -3.92 -0.68 7.93
CA ARG A 20 -3.97 -0.62 6.46
C ARG A 20 -4.40 0.77 5.97
N GLY A 21 -4.08 1.08 4.71
CA GLY A 21 -4.51 2.31 4.03
C GLY A 21 -4.21 3.58 4.84
N ASP A 22 -5.15 4.53 4.86
CA ASP A 22 -5.01 5.78 5.63
C ASP A 22 -4.90 5.55 7.15
N GLY A 23 -5.40 4.42 7.67
CA GLY A 23 -5.21 4.02 9.07
C GLY A 23 -3.74 3.73 9.40
N LEU A 24 -3.00 3.12 8.48
CA LEU A 24 -1.56 2.89 8.62
C LEU A 24 -0.76 4.20 8.53
N VAL A 25 -1.10 5.08 7.57
CA VAL A 25 -0.47 6.40 7.46
C VAL A 25 -0.67 7.20 8.76
N THR A 26 -1.89 7.18 9.31
CA THR A 26 -2.20 7.85 10.59
C THR A 26 -1.40 7.25 11.74
N ALA A 27 -1.30 5.92 11.82
CA ALA A 27 -0.52 5.24 12.86
C ALA A 27 0.96 5.65 12.84
N VAL A 28 1.58 5.68 11.65
CA VAL A 28 2.98 6.09 11.50
C VAL A 28 3.16 7.56 11.90
N ALA A 29 2.24 8.44 11.48
CA ALA A 29 2.29 9.85 11.85
C ALA A 29 2.17 10.09 13.36
N VAL A 30 1.33 9.29 14.05
CA VAL A 30 1.22 9.32 15.52
C VAL A 30 2.53 8.86 16.16
N ALA A 31 3.11 7.73 15.73
CA ALA A 31 4.39 7.27 16.30
C ALA A 31 5.55 8.24 16.06
N LEU A 32 5.58 8.91 14.91
CA LEU A 32 6.54 9.98 14.64
C LEU A 32 6.36 11.17 15.58
N ALA A 33 5.11 11.56 15.86
CA ALA A 33 4.81 12.63 16.81
C ALA A 33 5.15 12.26 18.26
N GLU A 34 4.90 11.01 18.64
CA GLU A 34 5.09 10.49 20.00
C GLU A 34 6.56 10.25 20.35
N SER A 35 7.30 9.57 19.46
CA SER A 35 8.65 9.10 19.77
C SER A 35 9.68 9.37 18.68
N SER A 36 9.28 9.98 17.56
CA SER A 36 10.06 9.96 16.32
C SER A 36 10.38 8.54 15.84
N CYS A 37 9.46 7.59 16.08
CA CYS A 37 9.64 6.17 15.78
C CYS A 37 10.88 5.54 16.45
N ASN A 38 11.13 5.92 17.71
CA ASN A 38 12.20 5.35 18.52
C ASN A 38 11.66 4.26 19.48
N PRO A 39 12.01 2.97 19.30
CA PRO A 39 11.49 1.89 20.14
C PRO A 39 12.01 1.96 21.58
N SER A 40 13.10 2.69 21.84
CA SER A 40 13.65 2.89 23.18
C SER A 40 13.20 4.21 23.83
N ALA A 41 12.23 4.92 23.24
CA ALA A 41 11.74 6.17 23.80
C ALA A 41 10.98 5.92 25.11
N THR A 42 11.28 6.75 26.12
CA THR A 42 10.59 6.76 27.40
C THR A 42 10.29 8.20 27.80
N ASN A 43 9.04 8.47 28.18
CA ASN A 43 8.66 9.71 28.83
C ASN A 43 8.07 9.42 30.21
N VAL A 44 8.49 10.19 31.21
CA VAL A 44 7.98 10.11 32.60
C VAL A 44 7.48 11.46 33.10
N GLN A 45 7.48 12.46 32.23
CA GLN A 45 7.17 13.85 32.55
C GLN A 45 5.70 14.15 32.30
N ASN A 46 5.11 14.98 33.15
CA ASN A 46 3.73 15.48 33.02
C ASN A 46 2.63 14.41 33.05
N ASN A 47 2.97 13.21 33.55
CA ASN A 47 2.02 12.12 33.73
C ASN A 47 1.37 12.18 35.11
N THR A 48 0.02 12.19 35.14
CA THR A 48 -0.77 12.14 36.38
C THR A 48 -1.81 11.03 36.27
N PRO A 49 -1.73 9.97 37.11
CA PRO A 49 -0.71 9.74 38.14
C PRO A 49 0.69 9.47 37.55
N PRO A 50 1.77 9.50 38.37
CA PRO A 50 3.12 9.21 37.89
C PRO A 50 3.18 7.86 37.17
N SER A 51 3.53 7.90 35.89
CA SER A 51 3.54 6.76 34.99
C SER A 51 4.53 7.01 33.85
N ARG A 52 4.75 5.99 33.01
CA ARG A 52 5.73 6.05 31.92
C ARG A 52 5.08 5.75 30.59
N ASP A 53 5.37 6.57 29.59
CA ASP A 53 5.04 6.32 28.19
C ASP A 53 6.24 5.69 27.49
N ARG A 54 6.02 4.61 26.74
CA ARG A 54 7.10 3.71 26.33
C ARG A 54 6.99 3.31 24.86
N GLY A 55 8.12 3.31 24.17
CA GLY A 55 8.28 2.80 22.81
C GLY A 55 7.67 3.68 21.72
N LEU A 56 7.47 3.07 20.55
CA LEU A 56 7.12 3.75 19.29
C LEU A 56 5.86 4.61 19.40
N TRP A 57 4.78 4.05 19.94
CA TRP A 57 3.49 4.73 20.14
C TRP A 57 3.30 5.26 21.58
N GLN A 58 4.37 5.34 22.38
CA GLN A 58 4.33 5.91 23.74
C GLN A 58 3.20 5.32 24.60
N ILE A 59 3.18 3.99 24.76
CA ILE A 59 2.14 3.28 25.51
C ILE A 59 2.36 3.43 27.01
N ASN A 60 1.38 4.00 27.70
CA ASN A 60 1.44 4.33 29.12
C ASN A 60 1.30 3.08 30.03
N ASP A 61 2.20 2.88 31.00
CA ASP A 61 2.19 1.73 31.92
C ASP A 61 1.05 1.72 32.96
N TYR A 62 0.47 2.89 33.26
CA TYR A 62 -0.63 2.99 34.20
C TYR A 62 -1.98 2.68 33.56
N TRP A 63 -2.21 3.16 32.33
CA TRP A 63 -3.46 2.93 31.60
C TRP A 63 -3.49 1.60 30.84
N HIS A 64 -2.32 1.07 30.49
CA HIS A 64 -2.15 -0.22 29.80
C HIS A 64 -1.20 -1.15 30.57
N PRO A 65 -1.56 -1.58 31.79
CA PRO A 65 -0.74 -2.49 32.59
C PRO A 65 -0.59 -3.87 31.94
N GLU A 66 -1.47 -4.22 30.99
CA GLU A 66 -1.36 -5.42 30.16
C GLU A 66 -0.14 -5.41 29.21
N VAL A 67 0.45 -4.23 28.97
CA VAL A 67 1.67 -4.07 28.15
C VAL A 67 2.87 -3.90 29.08
N ASP A 68 3.60 -5.00 29.30
CA ASP A 68 4.83 -4.98 30.08
C ASP A 68 5.97 -4.22 29.37
N ASP A 69 7.06 -3.95 30.09
CA ASP A 69 8.19 -3.20 29.52
C ASP A 69 8.87 -3.94 28.35
N ALA A 70 8.91 -5.28 28.38
CA ALA A 70 9.50 -6.06 27.31
C ALA A 70 8.73 -5.86 26.00
N CYS A 71 7.39 -5.88 26.06
CA CYS A 71 6.52 -5.60 24.94
C CYS A 71 6.55 -4.13 24.55
N ALA A 72 6.54 -3.21 25.52
CA ALA A 72 6.48 -1.78 25.23
C ALA A 72 7.73 -1.27 24.49
N TYR A 73 8.91 -1.83 24.75
CA TYR A 73 10.15 -1.45 24.06
C TYR A 73 10.50 -2.35 22.86
N ASP A 74 9.78 -3.47 22.67
CA ASP A 74 9.84 -4.23 21.42
C ASP A 74 8.98 -3.54 20.35
N ALA A 75 9.57 -3.27 19.19
CA ALA A 75 8.94 -2.49 18.13
C ALA A 75 7.64 -3.15 17.62
N GLN A 76 7.63 -4.47 17.44
CA GLN A 76 6.46 -5.17 16.91
C GLN A 76 5.37 -5.34 17.98
N CYS A 77 5.75 -5.66 19.21
CA CYS A 77 4.80 -5.82 20.30
C CYS A 77 4.13 -4.48 20.67
N ASN A 78 4.90 -3.37 20.70
CA ASN A 78 4.36 -2.03 20.86
C ASN A 78 3.35 -1.67 19.76
N ALA A 79 3.64 -2.00 18.50
CA ALA A 79 2.72 -1.80 17.38
C ALA A 79 1.41 -2.61 17.53
N ASN A 80 1.50 -3.87 17.96
CA ASN A 80 0.34 -4.72 18.20
C ASN A 80 -0.57 -4.15 19.30
N ALA A 81 0.03 -3.65 20.38
CA ALA A 81 -0.70 -2.99 21.45
C ALA A 81 -1.35 -1.68 20.96
N ALA A 82 -0.62 -0.86 20.21
CA ALA A 82 -1.18 0.35 19.60
C ALA A 82 -2.37 0.05 18.67
N PHE A 83 -2.31 -1.02 17.89
CA PHE A 83 -3.41 -1.48 17.04
C PHE A 83 -4.65 -1.85 17.86
N ALA A 84 -4.48 -2.63 18.93
CA ALA A 84 -5.58 -3.01 19.82
C ALA A 84 -6.20 -1.79 20.53
N ILE A 85 -5.38 -0.91 21.10
CA ILE A 85 -5.81 0.28 21.86
C ILE A 85 -6.55 1.26 20.95
N SER A 86 -6.09 1.40 19.70
CA SER A 86 -6.73 2.27 18.70
C SER A 86 -7.98 1.69 18.03
N ALA A 87 -8.52 0.57 18.53
CA ALA A 87 -9.63 -0.16 17.89
C ALA A 87 -9.35 -0.45 16.40
N GLY A 88 -8.14 -0.97 16.12
CA GLY A 88 -7.69 -1.28 14.77
C GLY A 88 -7.34 -0.04 13.93
N GLY A 89 -6.98 1.07 14.57
CA GLY A 89 -6.66 2.35 13.91
C GLY A 89 -7.87 3.22 13.57
N THR A 90 -9.04 2.92 14.14
CA THR A 90 -10.28 3.68 13.92
C THR A 90 -10.57 4.68 15.04
N ASN A 91 -9.92 4.54 16.20
CA ASN A 91 -10.06 5.44 17.34
C ASN A 91 -8.68 5.88 17.86
N TRP A 92 -8.35 7.16 17.68
CA TRP A 92 -7.08 7.74 18.14
C TRP A 92 -7.23 8.67 19.35
N GLU A 93 -8.43 8.75 19.94
CA GLU A 93 -8.67 9.54 21.17
C GLU A 93 -7.73 9.22 22.33
N PRO A 94 -7.23 7.97 22.53
CA PRO A 94 -6.26 7.70 23.58
C PRO A 94 -4.92 8.44 23.42
N TRP A 95 -4.55 8.88 22.21
CA TRP A 95 -3.30 9.59 21.95
C TRP A 95 -3.47 11.10 22.04
N SER A 96 -2.87 11.70 23.07
CA SER A 96 -2.94 13.15 23.27
C SER A 96 -2.26 13.94 22.14
N THR A 97 -1.17 13.43 21.55
CA THR A 97 -0.52 14.08 20.40
C THR A 97 -1.40 14.04 19.14
N TYR A 98 -2.24 13.01 19.00
CA TYR A 98 -3.24 12.94 17.95
C TYR A 98 -4.30 14.03 18.14
N ASN A 99 -4.87 14.13 19.35
CA ASN A 99 -5.88 15.12 19.70
C ASN A 99 -5.37 16.56 19.57
N ALA A 100 -4.11 16.81 19.92
CA ALA A 100 -3.43 18.09 19.72
C ALA A 100 -3.08 18.37 18.25
N GLY A 101 -3.26 17.39 17.36
CA GLY A 101 -3.00 17.51 15.93
C GLY A 101 -1.53 17.56 15.54
N VAL A 102 -0.62 17.16 16.44
CA VAL A 102 0.83 17.19 16.23
C VAL A 102 1.24 16.22 15.11
N HIS A 103 0.57 15.07 15.02
CA HIS A 103 0.78 14.07 13.96
C HIS A 103 0.63 14.65 12.54
N ARG A 104 -0.18 15.69 12.34
CA ARG A 104 -0.46 16.26 11.01
C ARG A 104 0.80 16.74 10.29
N ARG A 105 1.81 17.23 11.02
CA ARG A 105 3.09 17.67 10.42
C ARG A 105 3.95 16.51 9.91
N HIS A 106 3.64 15.28 10.32
CA HIS A 106 4.35 14.05 9.95
C HIS A 106 3.63 13.25 8.87
N MET A 107 2.48 13.71 8.38
CA MET A 107 1.66 12.95 7.40
C MET A 107 2.41 12.70 6.09
N ASP A 108 3.21 13.66 5.62
CA ASP A 108 4.00 13.49 4.38
C ASP A 108 5.09 12.45 4.56
N GLU A 109 5.80 12.48 5.68
CA GLU A 109 6.84 11.49 6.02
C GLU A 109 6.23 10.10 6.24
N ALA A 110 5.09 10.04 6.93
CA ALA A 110 4.36 8.81 7.17
C ALA A 110 3.87 8.17 5.86
N ARG A 111 3.28 8.96 4.95
CA ARG A 111 2.85 8.47 3.64
C ARG A 111 4.04 7.96 2.84
N ALA A 112 5.13 8.72 2.79
CA ALA A 112 6.35 8.29 2.12
C ALA A 112 6.95 6.99 2.69
N ALA A 113 6.83 6.74 4.00
CA ALA A 113 7.29 5.51 4.64
C ALA A 113 6.38 4.31 4.31
N VAL A 114 5.06 4.50 4.32
CA VAL A 114 4.09 3.48 3.90
C VAL A 114 4.25 3.13 2.42
N ASP A 115 4.48 4.14 1.58
CA ASP A 115 4.75 3.92 0.15
C ASP A 115 6.04 3.11 -0.03
N ARG A 116 7.10 3.42 0.74
CA ARG A 116 8.35 2.63 0.72
C ARG A 116 8.16 1.19 1.18
N LEU A 117 7.27 0.92 2.14
CA LEU A 117 6.94 -0.45 2.55
C LEU A 117 6.33 -1.27 1.40
N GLY A 118 5.53 -0.64 0.54
CA GLY A 118 5.07 -1.22 -0.72
C GLY A 118 6.20 -1.50 -1.74
N HIS A 119 7.42 -1.02 -1.48
CA HIS A 119 8.59 -1.15 -2.35
C HIS A 119 9.78 -1.89 -1.70
N GLN A 120 9.68 -2.32 -0.44
CA GLN A 120 10.80 -2.89 0.32
C GLN A 120 10.54 -4.38 0.60
N GLU A 121 10.93 -5.27 -0.31
CA GLU A 121 11.07 -6.70 0.00
C GLU A 121 12.55 -7.05 0.32
N PRO A 122 12.86 -7.54 1.54
CA PRO A 122 14.12 -8.20 1.83
C PRO A 122 14.04 -9.71 1.50
N GLY A 123 14.74 -10.13 0.44
CA GLY A 123 15.42 -11.42 0.27
C GLY A 123 14.71 -12.76 0.62
N ALA A 124 14.19 -13.42 -0.43
CA ALA A 124 14.21 -14.87 -0.75
C ALA A 124 13.46 -15.93 0.11
N GLY A 125 12.37 -16.50 -0.47
CA GLY A 125 11.87 -17.89 -0.24
C GLY A 125 10.34 -18.06 -0.41
N PRO A 126 9.78 -19.15 -1.00
CA PRO A 126 8.66 -19.07 -1.96
C PRO A 126 7.22 -19.37 -1.44
N LEU A 127 6.30 -18.56 -1.98
CA LEU A 127 4.89 -18.77 -2.41
C LEU A 127 3.74 -19.00 -1.41
N THR A 128 2.78 -18.04 -1.39
CA THR A 128 1.27 -18.13 -1.38
C THR A 128 0.67 -16.99 -0.51
N TYR A 129 -0.06 -15.95 -0.94
CA TYR A 129 -0.81 -15.48 -2.12
C TYR A 129 -0.68 -13.94 -2.21
N PRO A 130 -0.93 -13.31 -3.38
CA PRO A 130 0.00 -12.37 -3.99
C PRO A 130 -0.04 -10.97 -3.38
N ALA A 131 1.08 -10.28 -3.60
CA ALA A 131 1.18 -8.83 -3.74
C ALA A 131 -0.14 -8.22 -4.21
N GLU A 132 -0.47 -7.01 -3.72
CA GLU A 132 -1.65 -6.26 -4.18
C GLU A 132 -1.86 -6.53 -5.67
N SER A 133 -3.02 -7.09 -6.03
CA SER A 133 -3.37 -7.29 -7.43
C SER A 133 -3.04 -5.99 -8.14
N GLY A 134 -2.15 -6.04 -9.14
CA GLY A 134 -2.01 -4.92 -10.05
C GLY A 134 -3.42 -4.53 -10.49
N ARG A 135 -3.67 -3.23 -10.50
CA ARG A 135 -5.00 -2.65 -10.65
C ARG A 135 -5.75 -3.34 -11.79
N VAL A 136 -6.90 -3.95 -11.48
CA VAL A 136 -7.75 -4.55 -12.51
C VAL A 136 -8.42 -3.43 -13.28
N VAL A 137 -8.29 -3.44 -14.61
CA VAL A 137 -8.98 -2.49 -15.49
C VAL A 137 -9.88 -3.21 -16.47
N SER A 138 -10.96 -2.54 -16.84
CA SER A 138 -11.88 -3.04 -17.85
C SER A 138 -12.30 -1.93 -18.80
N ALA A 139 -12.59 -2.32 -20.03
CA ALA A 139 -13.13 -1.43 -21.06
C ALA A 139 -14.17 -2.16 -21.90
N ARG A 140 -14.99 -1.40 -22.61
CA ARG A 140 -15.86 -1.94 -23.64
C ARG A 140 -15.15 -1.89 -24.98
N SER A 141 -15.05 -3.03 -25.64
CA SER A 141 -14.68 -3.13 -27.04
C SER A 141 -15.72 -2.41 -27.90
N ALA A 142 -15.36 -2.03 -29.14
CA ALA A 142 -16.26 -1.32 -30.06
C ALA A 142 -17.58 -2.07 -30.36
N ASP A 143 -17.55 -3.41 -30.29
CA ASP A 143 -18.72 -4.29 -30.42
C ASP A 143 -19.58 -4.41 -29.15
N GLY A 144 -19.21 -3.71 -28.07
CA GLY A 144 -19.92 -3.66 -26.79
C GLY A 144 -19.56 -4.78 -25.80
N ARG A 145 -18.69 -5.73 -26.16
CA ARG A 145 -18.20 -6.77 -25.22
C ARG A 145 -17.24 -6.15 -24.20
N LEU A 146 -17.20 -6.70 -22.99
CA LEU A 146 -16.22 -6.30 -21.99
C LEU A 146 -14.87 -7.00 -22.21
N GLU A 147 -13.80 -6.22 -22.09
CA GLU A 147 -12.41 -6.64 -22.00
C GLU A 147 -11.93 -6.40 -20.55
N LEU A 148 -11.20 -7.35 -19.97
CA LEU A 148 -10.73 -7.31 -18.58
C LEU A 148 -9.23 -7.63 -18.51
N PHE A 149 -8.46 -6.78 -17.82
CA PHE A 149 -7.02 -6.92 -17.67
C PHE A 149 -6.63 -6.90 -16.20
N ALA A 150 -5.67 -7.76 -15.84
CA ALA A 150 -5.08 -7.80 -14.51
C ALA A 150 -3.56 -7.89 -14.64
N ALA A 151 -2.83 -7.08 -13.87
CA ALA A 151 -1.38 -7.19 -13.77
C ALA A 151 -1.03 -8.03 -12.55
N GLY A 152 -0.26 -9.09 -12.76
CA GLY A 152 0.40 -9.88 -11.74
C GLY A 152 1.91 -9.66 -11.76
N ALA A 153 2.62 -10.31 -10.83
CA ALA A 153 4.09 -10.30 -10.82
C ALA A 153 4.69 -10.92 -12.10
N ASP A 154 3.95 -11.81 -12.75
CA ASP A 154 4.33 -12.54 -13.97
C ASP A 154 3.95 -11.82 -15.27
N GLY A 155 3.35 -10.63 -15.19
CA GLY A 155 2.96 -9.83 -16.35
C GLY A 155 1.46 -9.51 -16.36
N VAL A 156 0.96 -9.10 -17.51
CA VAL A 156 -0.44 -8.75 -17.71
C VAL A 156 -1.21 -9.96 -18.23
N HIS A 157 -2.42 -10.15 -17.72
CA HIS A 157 -3.37 -11.18 -18.11
C HIS A 157 -4.63 -10.54 -18.68
N HIS A 158 -5.30 -11.23 -19.60
CA HIS A 158 -6.48 -10.73 -20.28
C HIS A 158 -7.57 -11.80 -20.35
N ALA A 159 -8.81 -11.37 -20.14
CA ALA A 159 -10.01 -12.14 -20.40
C ALA A 159 -11.07 -11.23 -21.03
N TRP A 160 -11.98 -11.81 -21.80
CA TRP A 160 -13.02 -11.05 -22.49
C TRP A 160 -14.35 -11.80 -22.52
N GLN A 161 -15.45 -11.07 -22.69
CA GLN A 161 -16.73 -11.71 -22.98
C GLN A 161 -16.74 -12.24 -24.41
N ASN A 162 -17.16 -13.48 -24.62
CA ASN A 162 -17.30 -14.07 -25.97
C ASN A 162 -18.43 -13.38 -26.77
N THR A 163 -19.47 -12.94 -26.09
CA THR A 163 -20.59 -12.15 -26.62
C THR A 163 -21.07 -11.18 -25.54
N VAL A 164 -21.80 -10.11 -25.92
CA VAL A 164 -22.30 -9.12 -24.94
C VAL A 164 -23.15 -9.82 -23.88
N ASN A 165 -22.79 -9.65 -22.59
CA ASN A 165 -23.42 -10.32 -21.44
C ASN A 165 -23.37 -11.86 -21.49
N GLY A 166 -22.49 -12.43 -22.32
CA GLY A 166 -22.31 -13.87 -22.47
C GLY A 166 -21.23 -14.45 -21.55
N SER A 167 -20.80 -15.67 -21.88
CA SER A 167 -19.69 -16.33 -21.21
C SER A 167 -18.37 -15.59 -21.42
N TRP A 168 -17.43 -15.78 -20.50
CA TRP A 168 -16.08 -15.26 -20.61
C TRP A 168 -15.15 -16.26 -21.31
N SER A 169 -14.08 -15.75 -21.90
CA SER A 169 -12.92 -16.55 -22.31
C SER A 169 -12.20 -17.12 -21.07
N ALA A 170 -11.28 -18.06 -21.30
CA ALA A 170 -10.24 -18.31 -20.31
C ALA A 170 -9.30 -17.10 -20.22
N TRP A 171 -8.64 -16.95 -19.08
CA TRP A 171 -7.54 -15.99 -18.95
C TRP A 171 -6.38 -16.41 -19.85
N GLU A 172 -5.80 -15.44 -20.56
CA GLU A 172 -4.57 -15.61 -21.30
C GLU A 172 -3.47 -14.67 -20.81
N ALA A 173 -2.23 -15.15 -20.85
CA ALA A 173 -1.06 -14.36 -20.50
C ALA A 173 -0.68 -13.47 -21.70
N LEU A 174 -0.65 -12.16 -21.48
CA LEU A 174 -0.22 -11.18 -22.45
C LEU A 174 1.27 -10.85 -22.35
N GLY A 175 1.96 -11.31 -21.31
CA GLY A 175 3.33 -10.91 -21.00
C GLY A 175 3.40 -9.44 -20.59
N GLY A 176 4.46 -8.74 -21.00
CA GLY A 176 4.64 -7.33 -20.67
C GLY A 176 5.14 -7.10 -19.24
N PRO A 177 5.11 -5.86 -18.75
CA PRO A 177 5.68 -5.51 -17.45
C PRO A 177 4.85 -6.09 -16.30
N GLY A 178 5.48 -6.92 -15.47
CA GLY A 178 4.90 -7.42 -14.23
C GLY A 178 4.79 -6.33 -13.17
N GLY A 179 3.84 -6.50 -12.26
CA GLY A 179 3.58 -5.54 -11.17
C GLY A 179 3.17 -4.15 -11.66
N ALA A 180 2.64 -4.05 -12.88
CA ALA A 180 2.30 -2.78 -13.49
C ALA A 180 0.97 -2.20 -12.97
N GLU A 181 0.91 -0.87 -12.85
CA GLU A 181 -0.34 -0.14 -12.87
C GLU A 181 -0.88 -0.08 -14.31
N LEU A 182 -2.17 -0.35 -14.48
CA LEU A 182 -2.83 -0.46 -15.78
C LEU A 182 -3.84 0.67 -16.01
N ALA A 183 -3.81 1.26 -17.20
CA ALA A 183 -4.85 2.16 -17.71
C ALA A 183 -5.25 1.73 -19.11
N ILE A 184 -6.53 1.87 -19.44
CA ILE A 184 -7.08 1.50 -20.73
C ILE A 184 -8.04 2.57 -21.23
N GLY A 185 -7.99 2.86 -22.53
CA GLY A 185 -8.87 3.85 -23.14
C GLY A 185 -9.10 3.59 -24.63
N PRO A 186 -10.19 4.11 -25.19
CA PRO A 186 -10.43 4.07 -26.62
C PRO A 186 -9.61 5.13 -27.36
N SER A 187 -8.95 4.71 -28.43
CA SER A 187 -8.48 5.57 -29.51
C SER A 187 -9.66 6.18 -30.28
N ALA A 188 -9.42 7.30 -30.96
CA ALA A 188 -10.45 8.00 -31.73
C ALA A 188 -11.07 7.15 -32.86
N ASP A 189 -10.35 6.12 -33.32
CA ASP A 189 -10.80 5.16 -34.33
C ASP A 189 -11.58 3.96 -33.73
N GLY A 190 -11.83 3.95 -32.42
CA GLY A 190 -12.59 2.92 -31.72
C GLY A 190 -11.77 1.71 -31.27
N ARG A 191 -10.45 1.69 -31.50
CA ARG A 191 -9.55 0.65 -30.97
C ARG A 191 -9.26 0.92 -29.50
N LEU A 192 -9.13 -0.12 -28.68
CA LEU A 192 -8.64 0.05 -27.31
C LEU A 192 -7.11 0.08 -27.27
N GLU A 193 -6.57 0.88 -26.35
CA GLU A 193 -5.15 0.95 -26.03
C GLU A 193 -4.95 0.79 -24.53
N LEU A 194 -4.04 -0.10 -24.16
CA LEU A 194 -3.69 -0.48 -22.80
C LEU A 194 -2.28 0.01 -22.50
N PHE A 195 -2.14 0.72 -21.39
CA PHE A 195 -0.92 1.26 -20.84
C PHE A 195 -0.55 0.49 -19.58
N ALA A 196 0.73 0.13 -19.44
CA ALA A 196 1.25 -0.61 -18.31
C ALA A 196 2.55 0.04 -17.82
N LEU A 197 2.49 0.61 -16.61
CA LEU A 197 3.59 1.31 -15.96
C LEU A 197 4.04 0.53 -14.73
N ASN A 198 5.33 0.24 -14.60
CA ASN A 198 5.92 -0.18 -13.34
C ASN A 198 7.14 0.69 -13.01
N GLY A 199 7.83 0.37 -11.92
CA GLY A 199 9.00 1.12 -11.47
C GLY A 199 10.14 1.21 -12.50
N ASP A 200 10.20 0.28 -13.46
CA ASP A 200 11.31 0.15 -14.41
C ASP A 200 10.95 0.63 -15.82
N THR A 201 9.72 0.39 -16.27
CA THR A 201 9.32 0.63 -17.66
C THR A 201 7.88 1.12 -17.78
N PHE A 202 7.64 1.87 -18.85
CA PHE A 202 6.30 2.17 -19.33
C PHE A 202 6.15 1.57 -20.73
N GLN A 203 5.23 0.62 -20.88
CA GLN A 203 4.87 0.00 -22.14
C GLN A 203 3.39 0.18 -22.47
N HIS A 204 3.04 0.03 -23.74
CA HIS A 204 1.65 0.01 -24.19
C HIS A 204 1.42 -1.08 -25.23
N ARG A 205 0.16 -1.44 -25.42
CA ARG A 205 -0.33 -2.30 -26.50
C ARG A 205 -1.71 -1.86 -26.93
N TYR A 206 -2.08 -2.12 -28.17
CA TYR A 206 -3.34 -1.64 -28.74
C TYR A 206 -4.03 -2.74 -29.56
N GLN A 207 -5.34 -2.64 -29.73
CA GLN A 207 -6.04 -3.47 -30.71
C GLN A 207 -5.60 -3.09 -32.12
N THR A 208 -5.41 -4.06 -33.01
CA THR A 208 -5.00 -3.83 -34.41
C THR A 208 -6.15 -3.34 -35.31
N GLY A 209 -7.38 -3.38 -34.78
CA GLY A 209 -8.62 -2.90 -35.38
C GLY A 209 -9.71 -2.86 -34.30
N PRO A 210 -10.84 -2.15 -34.50
CA PRO A 210 -11.91 -2.11 -33.49
C PRO A 210 -12.39 -3.52 -33.17
N SER A 211 -12.34 -3.92 -31.90
CA SER A 211 -12.69 -5.28 -31.45
C SER A 211 -11.91 -6.41 -32.12
N ALA A 212 -10.71 -6.13 -32.63
CA ALA A 212 -9.81 -7.11 -33.22
C ALA A 212 -8.77 -7.64 -32.20
N GLY A 213 -7.81 -8.42 -32.69
CA GLY A 213 -6.67 -8.87 -31.89
C GLY A 213 -5.77 -7.72 -31.44
N TRP A 214 -4.80 -8.02 -30.59
CA TRP A 214 -3.91 -7.04 -29.98
C TRP A 214 -2.51 -7.06 -30.60
N SER A 215 -1.83 -5.92 -30.53
CA SER A 215 -0.41 -5.79 -30.85
C SER A 215 0.48 -6.52 -29.84
N GLY A 216 1.78 -6.59 -30.15
CA GLY A 216 2.80 -6.82 -29.13
C GLY A 216 2.95 -5.61 -28.20
N TRP A 217 3.73 -5.79 -27.13
CA TRP A 217 4.10 -4.68 -26.24
C TRP A 217 5.15 -3.79 -26.90
N GLU A 218 4.91 -2.48 -26.85
CA GLU A 218 5.79 -1.46 -27.40
C GLU A 218 6.27 -0.52 -26.28
N PRO A 219 7.55 -0.05 -26.31
CA PRO A 219 8.04 0.93 -25.36
C PRO A 219 7.30 2.28 -25.50
N PHE A 220 6.81 2.80 -24.39
CA PHE A 220 6.15 4.11 -24.34
C PHE A 220 7.00 5.15 -23.57
N GLY A 221 7.75 4.70 -22.56
CA GLY A 221 8.61 5.58 -21.75
C GLY A 221 9.42 4.84 -20.69
N GLY A 222 10.05 5.61 -19.81
CA GLY A 222 10.72 5.08 -18.61
C GLY A 222 9.72 4.71 -17.51
N GLY A 223 10.22 4.06 -16.46
CA GLY A 223 9.40 3.67 -15.30
C GLY A 223 8.84 4.85 -14.49
N GLY A 224 7.88 4.54 -13.62
CA GLY A 224 7.13 5.49 -12.82
C GLY A 224 6.20 4.78 -11.84
N LYS A 225 5.36 5.52 -11.12
CA LYS A 225 4.51 4.97 -10.05
C LYS A 225 3.03 5.32 -10.14
N ASP A 226 2.67 6.33 -10.95
CA ASP A 226 1.29 6.78 -11.11
C ASP A 226 0.94 6.90 -12.59
N ILE A 227 -0.20 6.32 -12.96
CA ILE A 227 -0.92 6.65 -14.19
C ILE A 227 -2.22 7.37 -13.79
N ALA A 228 -2.49 8.51 -14.41
CA ALA A 228 -3.68 9.32 -14.09
C ALA A 228 -5.00 8.63 -14.47
#